data_AF-A0A7Y3H433-F1
#
_entry.id   AF-A0A7Y3H433-F1
#
_cell.length_a   1.000
_cell.length_b   1.000
_cell.length_c   1.000
_cell.angle_alpha   90.00
_cell.angle_beta   90.00
_cell.angle_gamma   90.00
#
_symmetry.space_group_name_H-M   'P 1'
#
loop_
_entity.id
_entity.type
_entity.pdbx_description
1 polymer ?
#
loop_
_entity_poly.entity_id
_entity_poly.type
_entity_poly.pdbx_seq_one_letter_code
_entity_poly.pdbx_strand_id
1 'polypeptide(L)'
;MIKHLFFFLTVCILLSCLEPPNNFEKLPPGPWRVVLKLTDPDQINSTSEVAEVEGMPDYFKLPFNLDVVYDDNREMEVYIINGEERIKVEEVNYGRDPRTAKDTLQLNLKTFDSTLDGFYEDNIIEGYWKVPYRGEDYRIKFIAYYGQKHRFDLPQTKSTYNFDGKWKVTFEHDNKDAYPAIAEFKQEGKILNGTFLTETGDYRYLSGNAYGNKMKLSVFDGAHAFLFSGNVSNDTIYGEFRSGKHYKSNWMAVRDDEFTLTNPSDMTKAVDEKPIAFAFPNSEGSQTDINDPKYKSKYKLINIMGTWCPNCRDEINFLKEVQAKHPNIEIISIAFEKYRDTEKAMAILKKYKSQMNFDWPILLGGYANKKETGETFEFLDKIYSYPTLLLVDDNNKIIDIHTGFNGPATSEYQAFKKDYYSKLAGLNI
;
A
#
# COMPACT_ATOMS: atom_id res chain seq x y z
N MET A 1 -8.00 -46.65 79.08
CA MET A 1 -9.13 -45.71 79.12
C MET A 1 -8.87 -44.67 78.03
N ILE A 2 -9.70 -44.71 77.00
CA ILE A 2 -9.59 -43.97 75.73
C ILE A 2 -9.78 -42.47 75.96
N LYS A 3 -9.03 -41.64 75.22
CA LYS A 3 -9.54 -40.41 74.57
C LYS A 3 -8.52 -39.92 73.54
N HIS A 4 -8.71 -40.35 72.30
CA HIS A 4 -8.04 -39.78 71.13
C HIS A 4 -8.68 -38.42 70.82
N LEU A 5 -7.85 -37.38 70.76
CA LEU A 5 -8.21 -36.04 70.33
C LEU A 5 -7.99 -35.96 68.81
N PHE A 6 -9.05 -36.07 68.03
CA PHE A 6 -9.02 -35.88 66.57
C PHE A 6 -9.01 -34.37 66.28
N PHE A 7 -7.88 -33.84 65.82
CA PHE A 7 -7.78 -32.47 65.31
C PHE A 7 -8.15 -32.50 63.83
N PHE A 8 -9.37 -32.08 63.49
CA PHE A 8 -9.81 -31.91 62.10
C PHE A 8 -9.14 -30.63 61.57
N LEU A 9 -8.05 -30.78 60.81
CA LEU A 9 -7.43 -29.69 60.08
C LEU A 9 -8.23 -29.48 58.78
N THR A 10 -9.20 -28.57 58.82
CA THR A 10 -9.96 -28.16 57.64
C THR A 10 -9.03 -27.38 56.71
N VAL A 11 -8.53 -28.04 55.67
CA VAL A 11 -7.79 -27.40 54.58
C VAL A 11 -8.80 -26.66 53.70
N CYS A 12 -8.98 -25.36 53.94
CA CYS A 12 -9.63 -24.47 52.99
C CYS A 12 -8.74 -24.33 51.76
N ILE A 13 -9.00 -25.13 50.73
CA ILE A 13 -8.48 -24.90 49.39
C ILE A 13 -9.19 -23.66 48.87
N LEU A 14 -8.56 -22.49 49.02
CA LEU A 14 -8.92 -21.31 48.26
C LEU A 14 -8.62 -21.64 46.79
N LEU A 15 -9.63 -22.14 46.08
CA LEU A 15 -9.67 -22.08 44.63
C LEU A 15 -9.76 -20.60 44.24
N SER A 16 -8.61 -19.91 44.23
CA SER A 16 -8.50 -18.72 43.41
C SER A 16 -8.69 -19.20 41.97
N CYS A 17 -9.88 -18.96 41.41
CA CYS A 17 -10.03 -18.95 39.96
C CYS A 17 -8.96 -17.96 39.45
N LEU A 18 -7.90 -18.50 38.88
CA LEU A 18 -7.06 -17.75 37.96
C LEU A 18 -7.96 -17.46 36.76
N GLU A 19 -8.65 -16.32 36.81
CA GLU A 19 -9.24 -15.77 35.60
C GLU A 19 -8.09 -15.48 34.63
N PRO A 20 -8.07 -16.09 33.44
CA PRO A 20 -7.08 -15.72 32.44
C PRO A 20 -7.24 -14.22 32.15
N PRO A 21 -6.16 -13.45 32.05
CA PRO A 21 -6.22 -11.99 31.95
C PRO A 21 -6.84 -11.44 30.64
N ASN A 22 -7.38 -12.30 29.77
CA ASN A 22 -8.04 -11.89 28.52
C ASN A 22 -9.55 -11.86 28.71
N ASN A 23 -10.06 -10.74 29.26
CA ASN A 23 -11.48 -10.40 29.33
C ASN A 23 -12.03 -9.82 28.00
N PHE A 24 -11.36 -10.06 26.87
CA PHE A 24 -11.77 -9.50 25.58
C PHE A 24 -12.64 -10.50 24.83
N GLU A 25 -13.83 -10.06 24.41
CA GLU A 25 -14.78 -10.88 23.62
C GLU A 25 -14.28 -11.13 22.17
N LYS A 26 -13.28 -10.36 21.71
CA LYS A 26 -12.63 -10.49 20.39
C LYS A 26 -11.09 -10.48 20.59
N LEU A 27 -10.33 -9.79 19.73
CA LEU A 27 -8.87 -9.69 19.89
C LEU A 27 -8.45 -8.76 21.04
N PRO A 28 -7.39 -9.06 21.79
CA PRO A 28 -6.85 -8.11 22.75
C PRO A 28 -6.40 -6.78 22.09
N PRO A 29 -6.72 -5.62 22.69
CA PRO A 29 -6.33 -4.32 22.19
C PRO A 29 -4.84 -4.08 22.34
N GLY A 30 -4.28 -3.29 21.43
CA GLY A 30 -2.89 -2.91 21.38
C GLY A 30 -2.15 -3.48 20.16
N PRO A 31 -0.81 -3.54 20.23
CA PRO A 31 0.02 -3.82 19.08
C PRO A 31 0.05 -5.30 18.74
N TRP A 32 0.06 -5.58 17.45
CA TRP A 32 0.34 -6.90 16.90
C TRP A 32 1.46 -6.79 15.87
N ARG A 33 2.43 -7.68 15.93
CA ARG A 33 3.45 -7.80 14.88
C ARG A 33 3.05 -8.90 13.93
N VAL A 34 2.78 -8.54 12.68
CA VAL A 34 2.49 -9.47 11.59
C VAL A 34 3.76 -9.76 10.81
N VAL A 35 3.96 -11.01 10.39
CA VAL A 35 5.05 -11.43 9.51
C VAL A 35 4.47 -12.18 8.31
N LEU A 36 4.57 -11.58 7.14
CA LEU A 36 4.32 -12.24 5.86
C LEU A 36 5.52 -13.10 5.48
N LYS A 37 5.26 -14.35 5.06
CA LYS A 37 6.24 -15.32 4.57
C LYS A 37 6.33 -15.23 3.05
N LEU A 38 7.23 -14.39 2.54
CA LEU A 38 7.45 -14.23 1.09
C LEU A 38 8.30 -15.38 0.57
N THR A 39 7.77 -16.20 -0.34
CA THR A 39 8.55 -17.23 -1.03
C THR A 39 9.48 -16.59 -2.07
N ASP A 40 10.62 -17.21 -2.34
CA ASP A 40 11.54 -16.71 -3.37
C ASP A 40 10.94 -16.93 -4.77
N PRO A 41 10.76 -15.90 -5.62
CA PRO A 41 10.24 -16.08 -6.97
C PRO A 41 11.10 -16.98 -7.86
N ASP A 42 12.40 -17.14 -7.56
CA ASP A 42 13.32 -17.97 -8.34
C ASP A 42 13.47 -19.39 -7.80
N GLN A 43 12.74 -19.75 -6.74
CA GLN A 43 12.67 -21.13 -6.34
C GLN A 43 11.93 -21.92 -7.41
N ILE A 44 12.66 -22.82 -8.06
CA ILE A 44 12.11 -23.87 -8.89
C ILE A 44 11.11 -24.62 -8.01
N ASN A 45 9.87 -24.81 -8.49
CA ASN A 45 8.85 -25.65 -7.87
C ASN A 45 9.41 -27.06 -7.61
N SER A 46 10.11 -27.25 -6.49
CA SER A 46 10.39 -28.56 -5.96
C SER A 46 9.09 -29.05 -5.37
N THR A 47 8.41 -29.94 -6.09
CA THR A 47 7.18 -30.64 -5.67
C THR A 47 7.44 -31.62 -4.53
N SER A 48 8.22 -31.22 -3.54
CA SER A 48 8.49 -32.03 -2.36
C SER A 48 7.93 -31.26 -1.16
N GLU A 49 6.90 -31.82 -0.53
CA GLU A 49 6.50 -31.50 0.85
C GLU A 49 7.64 -31.90 1.80
N VAL A 50 8.81 -31.27 1.68
CA VAL A 50 9.89 -31.45 2.64
C VAL A 50 9.54 -30.55 3.81
N ALA A 51 9.26 -31.19 4.95
CA ALA A 51 9.12 -30.56 6.25
C ALA A 51 10.18 -29.46 6.42
N GLU A 52 9.78 -28.33 7.00
CA GLU A 52 10.66 -27.23 7.41
C GLU A 52 11.92 -27.82 8.07
N VAL A 53 13.04 -27.84 7.35
CA VAL A 53 14.32 -28.26 7.92
C VAL A 53 14.77 -27.12 8.83
N GLU A 54 14.96 -27.41 10.11
CA GLU A 54 15.52 -26.46 11.07
C GLU A 54 16.83 -25.86 10.53
N GLY A 55 16.80 -24.58 10.14
CA GLY A 55 18.01 -23.81 9.82
C GLY A 55 17.96 -22.92 8.58
N MET A 56 17.10 -23.18 7.60
CA MET A 56 16.91 -22.29 6.44
C MET A 56 15.42 -22.22 6.08
N PRO A 57 14.65 -21.27 6.64
CA PRO A 57 13.29 -21.07 6.19
C PRO A 57 13.29 -20.71 4.69
N ASP A 58 12.45 -21.39 3.91
CA ASP A 58 12.27 -21.20 2.47
C ASP A 58 11.52 -19.90 2.12
N TYR A 59 11.63 -18.90 2.99
CA TYR A 59 10.87 -17.67 2.91
C TYR A 59 11.58 -16.48 3.56
N PHE A 60 11.34 -15.31 3.00
CA PHE A 60 11.74 -14.03 3.57
C PHE A 60 10.63 -13.50 4.47
N LYS A 61 11.03 -12.96 5.62
CA LYS A 61 10.12 -12.35 6.59
C LYS A 61 9.90 -10.89 6.24
N LEU A 62 8.69 -10.54 5.81
CA LEU A 62 8.23 -9.15 5.71
C LEU A 62 7.35 -8.85 6.92
N PRO A 63 7.88 -8.17 7.96
CA PRO A 63 7.10 -7.78 9.10
C PRO A 63 6.32 -6.49 8.83
N PHE A 64 5.17 -6.33 9.48
CA PHE A 64 4.48 -5.06 9.69
C PHE A 64 3.71 -5.08 11.01
N ASN A 65 3.15 -3.95 11.41
CA ASN A 65 2.43 -3.84 12.68
C ASN A 65 0.95 -3.55 12.43
N LEU A 66 0.10 -4.16 13.25
CA LEU A 66 -1.28 -3.75 13.44
C LEU A 66 -1.45 -3.12 14.82
N ASP A 67 -2.48 -2.30 14.96
CA ASP A 67 -2.95 -1.75 16.20
C ASP A 67 -4.45 -2.04 16.31
N VAL A 68 -4.84 -2.77 17.36
CA VAL A 68 -6.24 -3.12 17.64
C VAL A 68 -6.75 -2.16 18.71
N VAL A 69 -7.83 -1.44 18.40
CA VAL A 69 -8.49 -0.54 19.36
C VAL A 69 -9.99 -0.83 19.36
N TYR A 70 -10.68 -0.32 20.37
CA TYR A 70 -12.12 -0.41 20.47
C TYR A 70 -12.69 1.00 20.53
N ASP A 71 -13.78 1.24 19.81
CA ASP A 71 -14.51 2.50 19.89
C ASP A 71 -15.38 2.57 21.16
N ASP A 72 -16.07 3.70 21.34
CA ASP A 72 -16.96 3.92 22.50
C ASP A 72 -18.12 2.91 22.57
N ASN A 73 -18.48 2.27 21.44
CA ASN A 73 -19.51 1.25 21.34
C ASN A 73 -18.95 -0.17 21.53
N ARG A 74 -17.66 -0.31 21.84
CA ARG A 74 -16.93 -1.59 21.91
C ARG A 74 -16.87 -2.34 20.57
N GLU A 75 -16.95 -1.61 19.47
CA GLU A 75 -16.63 -2.17 18.16
C GLU A 75 -15.13 -2.19 17.92
N MET A 76 -14.65 -3.30 17.37
CA MET A 76 -13.23 -3.55 17.16
C MET A 76 -12.78 -2.84 15.88
N GLU A 77 -11.80 -1.96 16.00
CA GLU A 77 -11.13 -1.33 14.89
C GLU A 77 -9.69 -1.82 14.78
N VAL A 78 -9.24 -2.07 13.55
CA VAL A 78 -7.89 -2.55 13.27
C VAL A 78 -7.20 -1.57 12.34
N TYR A 79 -5.97 -1.22 12.67
CA TYR A 79 -5.16 -0.29 11.90
C TYR A 79 -3.84 -0.92 11.49
N ILE A 80 -3.44 -0.76 10.24
CA ILE A 80 -2.11 -1.12 9.76
C ILE A 80 -1.17 0.07 10.00
N ILE A 81 0.01 -0.19 10.54
CA ILE A 81 0.99 0.81 10.95
C ILE A 81 2.27 0.68 10.12
N ASN A 82 2.62 1.77 9.43
CA ASN A 82 3.81 1.90 8.57
C ASN A 82 4.55 3.20 8.89
N GLY A 83 5.44 3.18 9.89
CA GLY A 83 6.10 4.40 10.35
C GLY A 83 5.06 5.41 10.85
N GLU A 84 4.94 6.55 10.16
CA GLU A 84 3.97 7.60 10.46
C GLU A 84 2.57 7.33 9.87
N GLU A 85 2.45 6.42 8.92
CA GLU A 85 1.16 6.07 8.30
C GLU A 85 0.36 5.10 9.17
N ARG A 86 -0.93 5.43 9.34
CA ARG A 86 -1.93 4.61 10.02
C ARG A 86 -3.14 4.41 9.11
N ILE A 87 -3.30 3.19 8.59
CA ILE A 87 -4.37 2.82 7.66
C ILE A 87 -5.46 2.09 8.42
N LYS A 88 -6.69 2.59 8.40
CA LYS A 88 -7.86 1.87 8.95
C LYS A 88 -8.23 0.72 8.03
N VAL A 89 -8.41 -0.49 8.58
CA VAL A 89 -9.04 -1.61 7.88
C VAL A 89 -10.53 -1.31 7.73
N GLU A 90 -11.06 -1.34 6.51
CA GLU A 90 -12.43 -0.87 6.24
C GLU A 90 -13.53 -1.81 6.75
N GLU A 91 -13.24 -3.10 6.88
CA GLU A 91 -14.17 -4.06 7.46
C GLU A 91 -13.42 -5.16 8.20
N VAL A 92 -13.87 -5.41 9.43
CA VAL A 92 -13.26 -6.33 10.37
C VAL A 92 -14.31 -7.34 10.80
N ASN A 93 -14.18 -8.59 10.34
CA ASN A 93 -15.09 -9.67 10.70
C ASN A 93 -14.38 -10.59 11.69
N TYR A 94 -14.91 -10.67 12.91
CA TYR A 94 -14.48 -11.62 13.93
C TYR A 94 -15.61 -12.61 14.21
N GLY A 95 -15.30 -13.89 14.26
CA GLY A 95 -16.30 -14.92 14.46
C GLY A 95 -15.69 -16.23 14.93
N ARG A 96 -16.45 -17.31 14.78
CA ARG A 96 -16.03 -18.66 15.15
C ARG A 96 -16.42 -19.64 14.04
N ASP A 97 -15.48 -20.43 13.53
CA ASP A 97 -15.80 -21.46 12.54
C ASP A 97 -16.55 -22.61 13.24
N PRO A 98 -17.80 -22.91 12.87
CA PRO A 98 -18.60 -23.94 13.54
C PRO A 98 -18.05 -25.35 13.37
N ARG A 99 -17.19 -25.61 12.38
CA ARG A 99 -16.62 -26.94 12.10
C ARG A 99 -15.35 -27.20 12.90
N THR A 100 -14.54 -26.17 13.13
CA THR A 100 -13.25 -26.29 13.84
C THR A 100 -13.30 -25.74 15.27
N ALA A 101 -14.38 -25.02 15.61
CA ALA A 101 -14.56 -24.29 16.85
C ALA A 101 -13.45 -23.25 17.14
N LYS A 102 -12.66 -22.89 16.12
CA LYS A 102 -11.61 -21.86 16.20
C LYS A 102 -12.17 -20.48 15.94
N ASP A 103 -11.62 -19.49 16.61
CA ASP A 103 -11.94 -18.10 16.34
C ASP A 103 -11.32 -17.68 15.00
N THR A 104 -12.10 -16.95 14.21
CA THR A 104 -11.74 -16.50 12.87
C THR A 104 -11.66 -14.98 12.83
N LEU A 105 -10.69 -14.47 12.09
CA LEU A 105 -10.52 -13.07 11.80
C LEU A 105 -10.40 -12.87 10.29
N GLN A 106 -11.16 -11.93 9.76
CA GLN A 106 -11.00 -11.43 8.41
C GLN A 106 -10.89 -9.91 8.43
N LEU A 107 -9.78 -9.39 7.90
CA LEU A 107 -9.52 -7.97 7.72
C LEU A 107 -9.64 -7.65 6.22
N ASN A 108 -10.71 -6.99 5.83
CA ASN A 108 -11.03 -6.69 4.43
C ASN A 108 -10.54 -5.30 4.05
N LEU A 109 -9.47 -5.27 3.24
CA LEU A 109 -8.89 -4.07 2.64
C LEU A 109 -9.64 -3.74 1.36
N LYS A 110 -10.89 -3.33 1.54
CA LYS A 110 -11.93 -3.27 0.51
C LYS A 110 -11.52 -2.40 -0.69
N THR A 111 -10.79 -1.32 -0.46
CA THR A 111 -10.31 -0.38 -1.49
C THR A 111 -9.35 -1.06 -2.46
N PHE A 112 -8.54 -2.00 -1.96
CA PHE A 112 -7.52 -2.70 -2.75
C PHE A 112 -7.90 -4.12 -3.11
N ASP A 113 -9.16 -4.52 -2.88
CA ASP A 113 -9.66 -5.87 -3.14
C ASP A 113 -8.70 -6.95 -2.60
N SER A 114 -8.32 -6.83 -1.32
CA SER A 114 -7.46 -7.81 -0.65
C SER A 114 -7.92 -8.08 0.78
N THR A 115 -7.57 -9.24 1.31
CA THR A 115 -8.01 -9.66 2.65
C THR A 115 -6.89 -10.34 3.42
N LEU A 116 -6.83 -10.13 4.74
CA LEU A 116 -6.08 -10.98 5.66
C LEU A 116 -7.09 -11.89 6.37
N ASP A 117 -7.07 -13.18 6.04
CA ASP A 117 -7.93 -14.19 6.66
C ASP A 117 -7.09 -15.07 7.57
N GLY A 118 -7.46 -15.22 8.85
CA GLY A 118 -6.71 -16.03 9.80
C GLY A 118 -7.54 -16.63 10.92
N PHE A 119 -6.93 -17.58 11.62
CA PHE A 119 -7.45 -18.17 12.86
C PHE A 119 -6.70 -17.59 14.04
N TYR A 120 -7.42 -17.24 15.10
CA TYR A 120 -6.87 -16.73 16.34
C TYR A 120 -6.83 -17.82 17.41
N GLU A 121 -5.66 -18.02 18.02
CA GLU A 121 -5.42 -18.97 19.10
C GLU A 121 -4.23 -18.48 19.94
N ASP A 122 -4.38 -18.42 21.27
CA ASP A 122 -3.30 -18.10 22.22
C ASP A 122 -2.39 -16.92 21.84
N ASN A 123 -2.98 -15.74 21.60
CA ASN A 123 -2.25 -14.51 21.25
C ASN A 123 -1.53 -14.55 19.89
N ILE A 124 -1.86 -15.53 19.05
CA ILE A 124 -1.33 -15.72 17.70
C ILE A 124 -2.48 -15.71 16.69
N ILE A 125 -2.27 -15.06 15.54
CA ILE A 125 -3.15 -15.22 14.38
C ILE A 125 -2.34 -15.87 13.26
N GLU A 126 -2.82 -17.00 12.74
CA GLU A 126 -2.22 -17.64 11.56
C GLU A 126 -3.18 -17.61 10.38
N GLY A 127 -2.68 -17.23 9.22
CA GLY A 127 -3.56 -17.01 8.09
C GLY A 127 -2.87 -16.73 6.77
N TYR A 128 -3.64 -16.15 5.85
CA TYR A 128 -3.20 -15.77 4.52
C TYR A 128 -3.65 -14.35 4.17
N TRP A 129 -2.74 -13.57 3.59
CA TRP A 129 -3.09 -12.42 2.78
C TRP A 129 -3.49 -12.90 1.38
N LYS A 130 -4.68 -12.55 0.91
CA LYS A 130 -5.24 -12.97 -0.38
C LYS A 130 -5.44 -11.76 -1.29
N VAL A 131 -5.10 -11.91 -2.57
CA VAL A 131 -5.25 -10.85 -3.58
C VAL A 131 -5.91 -11.43 -4.84
N PRO A 132 -7.25 -11.47 -4.90
CA PRO A 132 -7.99 -12.21 -5.93
C PRO A 132 -7.69 -11.77 -7.37
N TYR A 133 -7.42 -10.49 -7.61
CA TYR A 133 -7.11 -9.99 -8.95
C TYR A 133 -5.74 -10.46 -9.49
N ARG A 134 -4.90 -11.08 -8.65
CA ARG A 134 -3.61 -11.67 -9.06
C ARG A 134 -3.71 -13.16 -9.42
N GLY A 135 -4.92 -13.71 -9.46
CA GLY A 135 -5.21 -15.12 -9.76
C GLY A 135 -5.87 -15.83 -8.58
N GLU A 136 -6.57 -16.93 -8.86
CA GLU A 136 -7.43 -17.64 -7.89
C GLU A 136 -6.69 -18.08 -6.62
N ASP A 137 -5.40 -18.41 -6.73
CA ASP A 137 -4.57 -18.90 -5.63
C ASP A 137 -3.48 -17.92 -5.16
N TYR A 138 -3.55 -16.64 -5.55
CA TYR A 138 -2.57 -15.68 -5.05
C TYR A 138 -2.83 -15.39 -3.57
N ARG A 139 -2.02 -16.04 -2.74
CA ARG A 139 -1.96 -15.82 -1.29
C ARG A 139 -0.54 -15.89 -0.74
N ILE A 140 -0.33 -15.22 0.40
CA ILE A 140 0.92 -15.21 1.17
C ILE A 140 0.58 -15.57 2.63
N LYS A 141 1.25 -16.58 3.20
CA LYS A 141 1.04 -16.97 4.59
C LYS A 141 1.51 -15.85 5.53
N PHE A 142 0.76 -15.57 6.58
CA PHE A 142 1.18 -14.67 7.66
C PHE A 142 1.03 -15.31 9.03
N ILE A 143 1.80 -14.80 9.98
CA ILE A 143 1.62 -15.04 11.42
C ILE A 143 1.65 -13.69 12.12
N ALA A 144 0.69 -13.43 13.01
CA ALA A 144 0.65 -12.24 13.85
C ALA A 144 0.83 -12.60 15.32
N TYR A 145 1.62 -11.79 16.04
CA TYR A 145 1.93 -11.98 17.45
C TYR A 145 1.49 -10.76 18.25
N TYR A 146 0.61 -10.98 19.23
CA TYR A 146 0.15 -9.92 20.13
C TYR A 146 1.28 -9.39 21.03
N GLY A 147 1.21 -8.12 21.39
CA GLY A 147 2.11 -7.45 22.34
C GLY A 147 3.48 -7.07 21.77
N GLN A 148 3.79 -7.47 20.53
CA GLN A 148 5.07 -7.19 19.88
C GLN A 148 5.02 -5.87 19.09
N LYS A 149 5.84 -4.89 19.52
CA LYS A 149 5.95 -3.57 18.87
C LYS A 149 7.11 -3.43 17.89
N HIS A 150 8.12 -4.30 17.97
CA HIS A 150 9.28 -4.21 17.10
C HIS A 150 8.92 -4.62 15.66
N ARG A 151 9.58 -4.02 14.66
CA ARG A 151 9.40 -4.35 13.25
C ARG A 151 10.22 -5.60 12.89
N PHE A 152 11.55 -5.48 12.96
CA PHE A 152 12.48 -6.57 12.64
C PHE A 152 13.14 -7.17 13.89
N ASP A 153 13.38 -8.48 13.85
CA ASP A 153 14.26 -9.17 14.79
C ASP A 153 15.72 -8.94 14.34
N LEU A 154 16.48 -8.17 15.12
CA LEU A 154 17.81 -7.72 14.71
C LEU A 154 18.89 -8.16 15.70
N PRO A 155 20.10 -8.47 15.19
CA PRO A 155 21.23 -8.74 16.05
C PRO A 155 21.60 -7.49 16.86
N GLN A 156 22.15 -7.71 18.05
CA GLN A 156 22.74 -6.63 18.83
C GLN A 156 23.98 -6.09 18.11
N THR A 157 24.01 -4.78 17.91
CA THR A 157 25.11 -4.05 17.27
C THR A 157 25.51 -2.88 18.14
N LYS A 158 26.82 -2.60 18.22
CA LYS A 158 27.39 -1.50 19.03
C LYS A 158 27.12 -0.13 18.42
N SER A 159 27.15 -0.05 17.09
CA SER A 159 26.89 1.16 16.33
C SER A 159 26.15 0.82 15.03
N THR A 160 25.54 1.82 14.42
CA THR A 160 24.84 1.74 13.16
C THR A 160 25.40 2.79 12.22
N TYR A 161 25.55 2.43 10.95
CA TYR A 161 25.86 3.38 9.89
C TYR A 161 24.76 4.43 9.82
N ASN A 162 25.13 5.66 9.45
CA ASN A 162 24.16 6.73 9.26
C ASN A 162 23.60 6.67 7.84
N PHE A 163 22.38 6.16 7.70
CA PHE A 163 21.63 6.10 6.44
C PHE A 163 20.83 7.38 6.16
N ASP A 164 20.73 8.29 7.13
CA ASP A 164 19.94 9.54 7.03
C ASP A 164 20.32 10.37 5.79
N GLY A 165 19.32 11.00 5.17
CA GLY A 165 19.47 11.90 4.02
C GLY A 165 18.95 11.33 2.70
N LYS A 166 19.24 12.06 1.62
CA LYS A 166 18.86 11.67 0.25
C LYS A 166 19.93 10.82 -0.41
N TRP A 167 19.49 9.87 -1.22
CA TRP A 167 20.37 9.01 -2.00
C TRP A 167 19.84 8.89 -3.43
N LYS A 168 20.73 9.05 -4.40
CA LYS A 168 20.47 8.65 -5.78
C LYS A 168 20.47 7.14 -5.85
N VAL A 169 19.37 6.57 -6.29
CA VAL A 169 19.14 5.13 -6.39
C VAL A 169 19.06 4.72 -7.85
N THR A 170 19.58 3.55 -8.16
CA THR A 170 19.34 2.86 -9.42
C THR A 170 18.84 1.46 -9.09
N PHE A 171 17.56 1.22 -9.40
CA PHE A 171 16.97 -0.12 -9.37
C PHE A 171 17.35 -0.89 -10.61
N GLU A 172 17.37 -2.22 -10.52
CA GLU A 172 17.69 -3.11 -11.64
C GLU A 172 19.04 -2.76 -12.29
N HIS A 173 19.98 -2.26 -11.48
CA HIS A 173 21.28 -1.75 -11.93
C HIS A 173 22.17 -2.80 -12.62
N ASP A 174 21.78 -4.07 -12.50
CA ASP A 174 22.44 -5.25 -13.04
C ASP A 174 21.83 -5.72 -14.37
N ASN A 175 20.79 -5.05 -14.87
CA ASN A 175 20.15 -5.39 -16.13
C ASN A 175 19.80 -4.13 -16.98
N LYS A 176 19.16 -4.35 -18.14
CA LYS A 176 18.84 -3.29 -19.12
C LYS A 176 17.62 -2.44 -18.77
N ASP A 177 16.82 -2.91 -17.82
CA ASP A 177 15.55 -2.32 -17.38
C ASP A 177 15.78 -1.39 -16.16
N ALA A 178 17.05 -1.02 -15.90
CA ALA A 178 17.46 -0.10 -14.86
C ALA A 178 16.68 1.22 -14.91
N TYR A 179 16.25 1.69 -13.74
CA TYR A 179 15.52 2.97 -13.63
C TYR A 179 15.98 3.77 -12.40
N PRO A 180 15.93 5.12 -12.49
CA PRO A 180 16.36 5.99 -11.42
C PRO A 180 15.30 6.10 -10.33
N ALA A 181 15.77 6.34 -9.11
CA ALA A 181 14.95 6.71 -7.97
C ALA A 181 15.74 7.62 -7.01
N ILE A 182 15.03 8.22 -6.06
CA ILE A 182 15.62 8.92 -4.91
C ILE A 182 15.14 8.21 -3.66
N ALA A 183 16.05 7.74 -2.81
CA ALA A 183 15.68 7.33 -1.46
C ALA A 183 15.73 8.52 -0.52
N GLU A 184 14.69 8.68 0.29
CA GLU A 184 14.66 9.65 1.39
C GLU A 184 14.61 8.86 2.69
N PHE A 185 15.70 8.87 3.45
CA PHE A 185 15.79 8.14 4.71
C PHE A 185 15.88 9.10 5.89
N LYS A 186 15.12 8.78 6.94
CA LYS A 186 15.18 9.43 8.24
C LYS A 186 15.57 8.42 9.31
N GLN A 187 16.71 8.64 9.96
CA GLN A 187 17.24 7.71 10.96
C GLN A 187 17.25 8.30 12.37
N GLU A 188 16.62 7.59 13.32
CA GLU A 188 16.63 7.92 14.74
C GLU A 188 17.20 6.72 15.52
N GLY A 189 18.51 6.77 15.80
CA GLY A 189 19.24 5.66 16.40
C GLY A 189 19.23 4.41 15.51
N LYS A 190 18.46 3.38 15.91
CA LYS A 190 18.26 2.14 15.14
C LYS A 190 16.97 2.13 14.33
N ILE A 191 16.08 3.09 14.54
CA ILE A 191 14.84 3.22 13.78
C ILE A 191 15.18 3.92 12.47
N LEU A 192 14.74 3.34 11.36
CA LEU A 192 14.92 3.90 10.03
C LEU A 192 13.57 3.91 9.35
N ASN A 193 13.13 5.10 8.94
CA ASN A 193 11.95 5.28 8.10
C ASN A 193 12.37 5.92 6.78
N GLY A 194 11.52 5.83 5.77
CA GLY A 194 11.77 6.53 4.53
C GLY A 194 10.83 6.14 3.41
N THR A 195 11.25 6.45 2.19
CA THR A 195 10.57 6.03 0.96
C THR A 195 11.54 6.04 -0.21
N PHE A 196 11.09 5.54 -1.36
CA PHE A 196 11.77 5.71 -2.64
C PHE A 196 10.83 6.45 -3.58
N LEU A 197 11.28 7.58 -4.11
CA LEU A 197 10.62 8.31 -5.18
C LEU A 197 11.13 7.74 -6.50
N THR A 198 10.22 7.40 -7.39
CA THR A 198 10.53 7.04 -8.78
C THR A 198 9.83 8.03 -9.72
N GLU A 199 10.17 8.00 -11.00
CA GLU A 199 9.53 8.83 -12.03
C GLU A 199 8.02 8.57 -12.19
N THR A 200 7.50 7.50 -11.58
CA THR A 200 6.11 7.07 -11.73
C THR A 200 5.30 7.11 -10.42
N GLY A 201 5.94 7.49 -9.33
CA GLY A 201 5.35 7.53 -7.99
C GLY A 201 6.31 7.02 -6.93
N ASP A 202 5.83 6.88 -5.70
CA ASP A 202 6.65 6.48 -4.56
C ASP A 202 6.32 5.09 -4.00
N TYR A 203 7.20 4.62 -3.11
CA TYR A 203 7.13 3.31 -2.45
C TYR A 203 6.52 3.37 -1.04
N ARG A 204 5.69 4.38 -0.78
CA ARG A 204 4.91 4.55 0.45
C ARG A 204 5.80 4.69 1.68
N TYR A 205 5.17 4.65 2.85
CA TYR A 205 5.81 4.85 4.15
C TYR A 205 6.60 3.59 4.55
N LEU A 206 7.87 3.52 4.16
CA LEU A 206 8.74 2.42 4.57
C LEU A 206 9.17 2.60 6.03
N SER A 207 9.12 1.52 6.79
CA SER A 207 9.56 1.51 8.18
C SER A 207 10.40 0.28 8.51
N GLY A 208 11.40 0.47 9.35
CA GLY A 208 12.29 -0.59 9.77
C GLY A 208 13.47 -0.06 10.55
N ASN A 209 14.65 -0.58 10.25
CA ASN A 209 15.79 -0.44 11.12
C ASN A 209 17.14 -0.44 10.42
N ALA A 210 18.08 0.31 11.00
CA ALA A 210 19.51 0.24 10.71
C ALA A 210 20.22 -0.61 11.79
N TYR A 211 21.22 -1.39 11.40
CA TYR A 211 22.02 -2.23 12.29
C TYR A 211 23.40 -2.53 11.68
N GLY A 212 24.50 -2.14 12.36
CA GLY A 212 25.84 -2.20 11.75
C GLY A 212 25.88 -1.38 10.47
N ASN A 213 26.41 -1.96 9.37
CA ASN A 213 26.38 -1.37 8.03
C ASN A 213 25.17 -1.82 7.19
N LYS A 214 24.11 -2.34 7.82
CA LYS A 214 22.95 -2.91 7.14
C LYS A 214 21.67 -2.16 7.49
N MET A 215 20.68 -2.27 6.61
CA MET A 215 19.33 -1.76 6.82
C MET A 215 18.29 -2.78 6.36
N LYS A 216 17.10 -2.72 6.96
CA LYS A 216 15.90 -3.38 6.49
C LYS A 216 14.71 -2.44 6.63
N LEU A 217 13.87 -2.41 5.61
CA LEU A 217 12.61 -1.66 5.61
C LEU A 217 11.50 -2.54 5.05
N SER A 218 10.28 -2.32 5.48
CA SER A 218 9.11 -2.91 4.84
C SER A 218 7.92 -1.95 4.87
N VAL A 219 6.97 -2.21 3.98
CA VAL A 219 5.62 -1.63 4.02
C VAL A 219 4.61 -2.69 3.63
N PHE A 220 3.46 -2.67 4.31
CA PHE A 220 2.27 -3.40 3.91
C PHE A 220 1.09 -2.44 3.98
N ASP A 221 0.38 -2.23 2.89
CA ASP A 221 -0.73 -1.26 2.82
C ASP A 221 -2.03 -1.87 2.26
N GLY A 222 -2.04 -3.19 2.07
CA GLY A 222 -3.12 -3.95 1.43
C GLY A 222 -3.01 -4.09 -0.08
N ALA A 223 -2.25 -3.24 -0.76
CA ALA A 223 -1.93 -3.38 -2.18
C ALA A 223 -0.52 -3.92 -2.39
N HIS A 224 0.40 -3.50 -1.53
CA HIS A 224 1.81 -3.79 -1.56
C HIS A 224 2.25 -4.62 -0.35
N ALA A 225 3.24 -5.47 -0.61
CA ALA A 225 4.01 -6.16 0.40
C ALA A 225 5.48 -5.99 -0.01
N PHE A 226 6.06 -4.85 0.36
CA PHE A 226 7.43 -4.51 0.00
C PHE A 226 8.41 -4.81 1.12
N LEU A 227 9.53 -5.43 0.77
CA LEU A 227 10.65 -5.70 1.67
C LEU A 227 11.94 -5.20 1.00
N PHE A 228 12.64 -4.32 1.69
CA PHE A 228 13.96 -3.83 1.31
C PHE A 228 15.00 -4.30 2.29
N SER A 229 16.16 -4.68 1.75
CA SER A 229 17.38 -4.85 2.52
C SER A 229 18.52 -4.10 1.83
N GLY A 230 19.48 -3.64 2.60
CA GLY A 230 20.65 -2.95 2.07
C GLY A 230 21.86 -3.12 2.97
N ASN A 231 23.05 -3.07 2.38
CA ASN A 231 24.32 -3.03 3.08
C ASN A 231 25.26 -1.99 2.45
N VAL A 232 25.95 -1.24 3.30
CA VAL A 232 26.92 -0.25 2.86
C VAL A 232 28.27 -0.92 2.64
N SER A 233 28.88 -0.62 1.51
CA SER A 233 30.26 -0.95 1.15
C SER A 233 30.84 0.20 0.32
N ASN A 234 31.97 0.78 0.75
CA ASN A 234 32.62 1.91 0.07
C ASN A 234 31.64 3.05 -0.27
N ASP A 235 30.93 3.57 0.73
CA ASP A 235 29.94 4.66 0.61
C ASP A 235 28.77 4.41 -0.34
N THR A 236 28.62 3.18 -0.83
CA THR A 236 27.51 2.75 -1.68
C THR A 236 26.64 1.77 -0.91
N ILE A 237 25.32 1.98 -0.94
CA ILE A 237 24.36 0.98 -0.49
C ILE A 237 24.14 0.01 -1.64
N TYR A 238 24.31 -1.28 -1.39
CA TYR A 238 23.84 -2.34 -2.26
C TYR A 238 22.69 -3.05 -1.57
N GLY A 239 21.59 -3.27 -2.28
CA GLY A 239 20.38 -3.80 -1.68
C GLY A 239 19.55 -4.67 -2.60
N GLU A 240 18.57 -5.31 -1.98
CA GLU A 240 17.56 -6.12 -2.63
C GLU A 240 16.18 -5.59 -2.25
N PHE A 241 15.30 -5.50 -3.24
CA PHE A 241 13.88 -5.17 -3.11
C PHE A 241 13.05 -6.39 -3.50
N ARG A 242 12.04 -6.72 -2.69
CA ARG A 242 11.05 -7.77 -2.97
C ARG A 242 9.64 -7.21 -2.88
N SER A 243 8.78 -7.62 -3.81
CA SER A 243 7.35 -7.27 -3.84
C SER A 243 6.50 -8.54 -3.89
N GLY A 244 5.82 -8.84 -2.79
CA GLY A 244 5.08 -10.08 -2.63
C GLY A 244 5.93 -11.32 -2.90
N LYS A 245 5.34 -12.32 -3.57
CA LYS A 245 6.01 -13.57 -3.95
C LYS A 245 6.45 -13.66 -5.43
N HIS A 246 6.41 -12.55 -6.17
CA HIS A 246 6.48 -12.56 -7.63
C HIS A 246 7.54 -11.63 -8.24
N TYR A 247 8.13 -10.74 -7.45
CA TYR A 247 9.10 -9.78 -7.96
C TYR A 247 10.24 -9.58 -6.98
N LYS A 248 11.46 -9.53 -7.53
CA LYS A 248 12.68 -9.13 -6.84
C LYS A 248 13.51 -8.24 -7.76
N SER A 249 14.30 -7.34 -7.18
CA SER A 249 15.21 -6.46 -7.91
C SER A 249 16.39 -6.06 -7.03
N ASN A 250 17.58 -5.98 -7.62
CA ASN A 250 18.75 -5.40 -6.97
C ASN A 250 18.73 -3.89 -7.15
N TRP A 251 19.21 -3.16 -6.15
CA TRP A 251 19.35 -1.72 -6.22
C TRP A 251 20.68 -1.27 -5.63
N MET A 252 21.20 -0.17 -6.16
CA MET A 252 22.34 0.51 -5.56
C MET A 252 21.98 1.97 -5.26
N ALA A 253 22.62 2.55 -4.26
CA ALA A 253 22.43 3.94 -3.93
C ALA A 253 23.72 4.63 -3.49
N VAL A 254 23.89 5.87 -3.94
CA VAL A 254 25.00 6.77 -3.57
C VAL A 254 24.43 8.09 -3.06
N ARG A 255 25.14 8.74 -2.13
CA ARG A 255 24.72 10.06 -1.64
C ARG A 255 24.83 11.08 -2.76
N ASP A 256 23.74 11.78 -3.02
CA ASP A 256 23.66 12.82 -4.03
C ASP A 256 22.41 13.66 -3.73
N ASP A 257 22.61 14.76 -3.01
CA ASP A 257 21.51 15.65 -2.59
C ASP A 257 20.99 16.53 -3.75
N GLU A 258 21.75 16.63 -4.85
CA GLU A 258 21.42 17.43 -6.03
C GLU A 258 20.75 16.62 -7.14
N PHE A 259 20.71 15.28 -7.01
CA PHE A 259 20.07 14.44 -8.01
C PHE A 259 18.55 14.66 -8.04
N THR A 260 18.04 14.96 -9.23
CA THR A 260 16.61 15.09 -9.50
C THR A 260 16.14 14.05 -10.50
N LEU A 261 14.90 13.60 -10.35
CA LEU A 261 14.22 12.77 -11.35
C LEU A 261 13.77 13.62 -12.54
N THR A 262 13.40 12.94 -13.64
CA THR A 262 12.74 13.59 -14.77
C THR A 262 11.48 14.32 -14.29
N ASN A 263 11.26 15.54 -14.79
CA ASN A 263 10.04 16.29 -14.47
C ASN A 263 8.82 15.50 -14.96
N PRO A 264 7.82 15.20 -14.09
CA PRO A 264 6.60 14.50 -14.47
C PRO A 264 5.85 15.09 -15.67
N SER A 265 5.98 16.39 -15.92
CA SER A 265 5.34 17.08 -17.05
C SER A 265 6.06 16.93 -18.39
N ASP A 266 7.29 16.43 -18.38
CA ASP A 266 8.08 16.21 -19.59
C ASP A 266 8.00 14.75 -20.11
N MET A 267 7.39 13.85 -19.33
CA MET A 267 7.38 12.41 -19.61
C MET A 267 6.37 12.00 -20.69
N THR A 268 5.08 12.26 -20.46
CA THR A 268 4.00 12.02 -21.43
C THR A 268 3.67 13.32 -22.15
N LYS A 269 3.46 13.25 -23.46
CA LYS A 269 3.15 14.41 -24.30
C LYS A 269 1.86 14.20 -25.09
N ALA A 270 1.15 15.30 -25.34
CA ALA A 270 0.09 15.32 -26.33
C ALA A 270 0.70 15.15 -27.73
N VAL A 271 0.06 14.36 -28.59
CA VAL A 271 0.55 14.13 -29.96
C VAL A 271 0.33 15.33 -30.88
N ASP A 272 -0.68 16.15 -30.59
CA ASP A 272 -0.99 17.41 -31.26
C ASP A 272 -1.78 18.36 -30.34
N GLU A 273 -2.13 19.56 -30.83
CA GLU A 273 -2.88 20.59 -30.09
C GLU A 273 -4.40 20.52 -30.33
N LYS A 274 -4.92 19.40 -30.86
CA LYS A 274 -6.35 19.26 -31.12
C LYS A 274 -7.11 19.02 -29.81
N PRO A 275 -8.39 19.43 -29.77
CA PRO A 275 -9.29 19.03 -28.70
C PRO A 275 -9.33 17.51 -28.56
N ILE A 276 -9.19 17.01 -27.33
CA ILE A 276 -9.30 15.59 -27.02
C ILE A 276 -10.76 15.16 -27.04
N ALA A 277 -10.99 13.91 -27.39
CA ALA A 277 -12.32 13.29 -27.39
C ALA A 277 -12.23 11.88 -26.79
N PHE A 278 -13.18 11.55 -25.92
CA PHE A 278 -13.40 10.19 -25.45
C PHE A 278 -14.83 10.03 -24.95
N ALA A 279 -15.31 8.79 -24.97
CA ALA A 279 -16.55 8.38 -24.33
C ALA A 279 -16.35 6.99 -23.70
N PHE A 280 -16.70 6.86 -22.42
CA PHE A 280 -16.58 5.61 -21.67
C PHE A 280 -17.79 5.39 -20.77
N PRO A 281 -18.14 4.12 -20.45
CA PRO A 281 -19.16 3.84 -19.45
C PRO A 281 -18.66 4.27 -18.05
N ASN A 282 -19.50 5.00 -17.32
CA ASN A 282 -19.27 5.33 -15.91
C ASN A 282 -19.70 4.19 -14.99
N SER A 283 -19.36 4.25 -13.71
CA SER A 283 -19.69 3.23 -12.70
C SER A 283 -21.17 2.88 -12.54
N GLU A 284 -22.10 3.68 -13.09
CA GLU A 284 -23.54 3.41 -13.11
C GLU A 284 -24.02 2.82 -14.45
N GLY A 285 -23.11 2.52 -15.38
CA GLY A 285 -23.41 1.93 -16.69
C GLY A 285 -23.79 2.93 -17.78
N SER A 286 -23.87 4.22 -17.46
CA SER A 286 -24.18 5.26 -18.45
C SER A 286 -22.92 5.73 -19.17
N GLN A 287 -23.01 6.05 -20.46
CA GLN A 287 -21.90 6.66 -21.19
C GLN A 287 -21.65 8.08 -20.66
N THR A 288 -20.38 8.43 -20.52
CA THR A 288 -19.92 9.79 -20.22
C THR A 288 -18.97 10.23 -21.32
N ASP A 289 -19.31 11.32 -22.01
CA ASP A 289 -18.53 11.88 -23.10
C ASP A 289 -17.94 13.22 -22.63
N ILE A 290 -16.67 13.49 -22.94
CA ILE A 290 -16.05 14.78 -22.60
C ILE A 290 -16.76 15.98 -23.25
N ASN A 291 -17.52 15.75 -24.32
CA ASN A 291 -18.31 16.76 -25.02
C ASN A 291 -19.73 16.94 -24.46
N ASP A 292 -20.09 16.21 -23.39
CA ASP A 292 -21.38 16.36 -22.73
C ASP A 292 -21.62 17.83 -22.31
N PRO A 293 -22.85 18.36 -22.40
CA PRO A 293 -23.15 19.76 -22.13
C PRO A 293 -22.63 20.29 -20.78
N LYS A 294 -22.57 19.43 -19.75
CA LYS A 294 -22.07 19.81 -18.41
C LYS A 294 -20.59 20.17 -18.35
N TYR A 295 -19.79 19.68 -19.31
CA TYR A 295 -18.34 19.87 -19.39
C TYR A 295 -17.95 20.98 -20.36
N LYS A 296 -18.88 21.48 -21.17
CA LYS A 296 -18.61 22.55 -22.13
C LYS A 296 -18.19 23.82 -21.42
N SER A 297 -17.20 24.51 -21.98
CA SER A 297 -16.71 25.79 -21.48
C SER A 297 -16.23 25.77 -20.02
N LYS A 298 -15.69 24.62 -19.57
CA LYS A 298 -15.10 24.43 -18.24
C LYS A 298 -13.71 23.81 -18.34
N TYR A 299 -12.82 24.21 -17.45
CA TYR A 299 -11.58 23.48 -17.23
C TYR A 299 -11.85 22.10 -16.63
N LYS A 300 -11.02 21.12 -17.00
CA LYS A 300 -11.19 19.74 -16.57
C LYS A 300 -9.88 19.18 -16.04
N LEU A 301 -9.99 18.36 -14.99
CA LEU A 301 -8.93 17.49 -14.51
C LEU A 301 -9.31 16.05 -14.83
N ILE A 302 -8.50 15.39 -15.64
CA ILE A 302 -8.77 14.04 -16.09
C ILE A 302 -7.66 13.15 -15.57
N ASN A 303 -7.97 12.27 -14.63
CA ASN A 303 -6.96 11.39 -14.04
C ASN A 303 -7.13 9.96 -14.55
N ILE A 304 -6.10 9.49 -15.25
CA ILE A 304 -6.01 8.12 -15.76
C ILE A 304 -5.42 7.28 -14.63
N MET A 305 -6.20 6.34 -14.09
CA MET A 305 -5.90 5.68 -12.82
C MET A 305 -6.21 4.17 -12.84
N GLY A 306 -5.97 3.50 -11.72
CA GLY A 306 -6.49 2.16 -11.44
C GLY A 306 -6.80 2.02 -9.94
N THR A 307 -7.94 1.44 -9.56
CA THR A 307 -8.38 1.40 -8.15
C THR A 307 -7.45 0.60 -7.24
N TRP A 308 -6.68 -0.31 -7.84
CA TRP A 308 -5.64 -1.13 -7.22
C TRP A 308 -4.33 -0.38 -6.94
N CYS A 309 -4.19 0.89 -7.34
CA CYS A 309 -2.95 1.67 -7.22
C CYS A 309 -3.01 2.64 -6.01
N PRO A 310 -2.14 2.49 -4.99
CA PRO A 310 -2.10 3.40 -3.85
C PRO A 310 -1.74 4.86 -4.20
N ASN A 311 -0.91 5.10 -5.20
CA ASN A 311 -0.57 6.47 -5.62
C ASN A 311 -1.78 7.15 -6.28
N CYS A 312 -2.62 6.41 -7.02
CA CYS A 312 -3.91 6.92 -7.50
C CYS A 312 -4.85 7.28 -6.34
N ARG A 313 -4.82 6.51 -5.23
CA ARG A 313 -5.63 6.82 -4.04
C ARG A 313 -5.23 8.17 -3.42
N ASP A 314 -3.93 8.43 -3.32
CA ASP A 314 -3.44 9.72 -2.81
C ASP A 314 -3.76 10.87 -3.77
N GLU A 315 -3.66 10.65 -5.08
CA GLU A 315 -4.07 11.62 -6.08
C GLU A 315 -5.56 11.94 -5.98
N ILE A 316 -6.43 10.95 -5.77
CA ILE A 316 -7.87 11.18 -5.53
C ILE A 316 -8.07 12.05 -4.28
N ASN A 317 -7.33 11.83 -3.19
CA ASN A 317 -7.41 12.68 -2.01
C ASN A 317 -7.00 14.13 -2.33
N PHE A 318 -5.94 14.32 -3.11
CA PHE A 318 -5.55 15.64 -3.61
C PHE A 318 -6.65 16.27 -4.48
N LEU A 319 -7.24 15.52 -5.42
CA LEU A 319 -8.32 15.99 -6.29
C LEU A 319 -9.57 16.40 -5.51
N LYS A 320 -9.89 15.72 -4.40
CA LYS A 320 -10.96 16.15 -3.48
C LYS A 320 -10.69 17.53 -2.91
N GLU A 321 -9.44 17.81 -2.50
CA GLU A 321 -9.05 19.13 -2.04
C GLU A 321 -9.12 20.18 -3.16
N VAL A 322 -8.74 19.82 -4.38
CA VAL A 322 -8.85 20.70 -5.55
C VAL A 322 -10.32 21.04 -5.84
N GLN A 323 -11.21 20.05 -5.90
CA GLN A 323 -12.65 20.25 -6.14
C GLN A 323 -13.27 21.17 -5.08
N ALA A 324 -12.89 21.02 -3.81
CA ALA A 324 -13.37 21.86 -2.72
C ALA A 324 -12.93 23.33 -2.85
N LYS A 325 -11.74 23.58 -3.41
CA LYS A 325 -11.21 24.95 -3.63
C LYS A 325 -11.67 25.56 -4.95
N HIS A 326 -11.90 24.74 -5.97
CA HIS A 326 -12.25 25.14 -7.33
C HIS A 326 -13.49 24.38 -7.82
N PRO A 327 -14.69 24.69 -7.31
CA PRO A 327 -15.91 23.94 -7.61
C PRO A 327 -16.36 24.00 -9.08
N ASN A 328 -15.84 24.96 -9.86
CA ASN A 328 -16.13 25.09 -11.28
C ASN A 328 -15.27 24.17 -12.18
N ILE A 329 -14.19 23.60 -11.64
CA ILE A 329 -13.40 22.58 -12.36
C ILE A 329 -14.20 21.28 -12.35
N GLU A 330 -14.30 20.66 -13.51
CA GLU A 330 -14.86 19.32 -13.66
C GLU A 330 -13.75 18.29 -13.50
N ILE A 331 -13.99 17.25 -12.71
CA ILE A 331 -13.05 16.14 -12.55
C ILE A 331 -13.63 14.90 -13.22
N ILE A 332 -12.80 14.13 -13.92
CA ILE A 332 -13.18 12.86 -14.54
C ILE A 332 -12.08 11.84 -14.26
N SER A 333 -12.42 10.73 -13.62
CA SER A 333 -11.49 9.61 -13.43
C SER A 333 -11.70 8.56 -14.50
N ILE A 334 -10.63 8.13 -15.19
CA ILE A 334 -10.69 7.04 -16.17
C ILE A 334 -9.85 5.89 -15.64
N ALA A 335 -10.52 4.82 -15.20
CA ALA A 335 -9.90 3.71 -14.52
C ALA A 335 -9.60 2.54 -15.47
N PHE A 336 -8.38 2.02 -15.37
CA PHE A 336 -7.95 0.76 -15.97
C PHE A 336 -7.82 -0.29 -14.87
N GLU A 337 -8.61 -1.35 -14.97
CA GLU A 337 -8.83 -2.30 -13.89
C GLU A 337 -8.12 -3.63 -14.08
N LYS A 338 -7.89 -4.36 -12.98
CA LYS A 338 -7.20 -5.67 -13.00
C LYS A 338 -8.12 -6.84 -13.35
N TYR A 339 -9.37 -6.58 -13.67
CA TYR A 339 -10.33 -7.58 -14.12
C TYR A 339 -10.73 -7.34 -15.58
N ARG A 340 -10.68 -8.40 -16.39
CA ARG A 340 -11.19 -8.37 -17.77
C ARG A 340 -12.70 -8.48 -17.84
N ASP A 341 -13.32 -9.05 -16.81
CA ASP A 341 -14.77 -9.10 -16.66
C ASP A 341 -15.31 -7.69 -16.38
N THR A 342 -16.10 -7.17 -17.31
CA THR A 342 -16.65 -5.81 -17.24
C THR A 342 -17.57 -5.60 -16.05
N GLU A 343 -18.44 -6.57 -15.73
CA GLU A 343 -19.38 -6.43 -14.61
C GLU A 343 -18.63 -6.33 -13.28
N LYS A 344 -17.60 -7.16 -13.11
CA LYS A 344 -16.72 -7.15 -11.95
C LYS A 344 -15.91 -5.85 -11.86
N ALA A 345 -15.34 -5.39 -12.96
CA ALA A 345 -14.62 -4.12 -13.00
C ALA A 345 -15.54 -2.94 -12.61
N MET A 346 -16.75 -2.88 -13.16
CA MET A 346 -17.75 -1.85 -12.84
C MET A 346 -18.18 -1.88 -11.37
N ALA A 347 -18.39 -3.06 -10.80
CA ALA A 347 -18.69 -3.22 -9.39
C ALA A 347 -17.57 -2.67 -8.49
N ILE A 348 -16.31 -2.89 -8.87
CA ILE A 348 -15.14 -2.35 -8.17
C ILE A 348 -15.09 -0.83 -8.27
N LEU A 349 -15.34 -0.26 -9.45
CA LEU A 349 -15.38 1.20 -9.62
C LEU A 349 -16.45 1.84 -8.72
N LYS A 350 -17.66 1.27 -8.69
CA LYS A 350 -18.76 1.73 -7.84
C LYS A 350 -18.40 1.66 -6.36
N LYS A 351 -17.82 0.54 -5.93
CA LYS A 351 -17.34 0.35 -4.57
C LYS A 351 -16.25 1.36 -4.21
N TYR A 352 -15.23 1.51 -5.06
CA TYR A 352 -14.13 2.44 -4.84
C TYR A 352 -14.61 3.88 -4.73
N LYS A 353 -15.50 4.33 -5.63
CA LYS A 353 -16.13 5.66 -5.55
C LYS A 353 -16.85 5.88 -4.23
N SER A 354 -17.64 4.90 -3.78
CA SER A 354 -18.35 4.96 -2.50
C SER A 354 -17.39 5.02 -1.31
N GLN A 355 -16.32 4.22 -1.32
CA GLN A 355 -15.36 4.16 -0.21
C GLN A 355 -14.47 5.42 -0.13
N MET A 356 -14.02 5.92 -1.27
CA MET A 356 -13.21 7.13 -1.36
C MET A 356 -14.04 8.41 -1.20
N ASN A 357 -15.37 8.31 -1.29
CA ASN A 357 -16.33 9.37 -1.07
C ASN A 357 -16.02 10.62 -1.91
N PHE A 358 -16.16 10.49 -3.23
CA PHE A 358 -16.09 11.59 -4.19
C PHE A 358 -17.28 11.54 -5.16
N ASP A 359 -17.68 12.69 -5.69
CA ASP A 359 -18.95 12.83 -6.41
C ASP A 359 -18.82 12.77 -7.94
N TRP A 360 -17.64 13.08 -8.47
CA TRP A 360 -17.39 13.10 -9.91
C TRP A 360 -17.43 11.69 -10.54
N PRO A 361 -17.58 11.56 -11.87
CA PRO A 361 -17.67 10.24 -12.50
C PRO A 361 -16.31 9.52 -12.52
N ILE A 362 -16.35 8.23 -12.25
CA ILE A 362 -15.28 7.27 -12.55
C ILE A 362 -15.73 6.39 -13.70
N LEU A 363 -14.91 6.33 -14.75
CA LEU A 363 -15.18 5.67 -16.02
C LEU A 363 -14.34 4.41 -16.14
N LEU A 364 -14.86 3.37 -16.79
CA LEU A 364 -14.09 2.18 -17.14
C LEU A 364 -13.41 2.39 -18.49
N GLY A 365 -12.12 2.70 -18.45
CA GLY A 365 -11.28 2.86 -19.65
C GLY A 365 -10.84 1.51 -20.25
N GLY A 366 -10.71 0.48 -19.42
CA GLY A 366 -10.39 -0.87 -19.89
C GLY A 366 -9.60 -1.70 -18.87
N TYR A 367 -8.84 -2.67 -19.37
CA TYR A 367 -7.98 -3.52 -18.54
C TYR A 367 -6.60 -2.89 -18.35
N ALA A 368 -6.05 -3.01 -17.14
CA ALA A 368 -4.76 -2.46 -16.74
C ALA A 368 -3.58 -3.20 -17.40
N ASN A 369 -3.31 -2.82 -18.65
CA ASN A 369 -2.17 -3.23 -19.45
C ASN A 369 -1.61 -2.00 -20.17
N LYS A 370 -0.30 -1.73 -20.03
CA LYS A 370 0.33 -0.52 -20.59
C LYS A 370 0.10 -0.35 -22.09
N LYS A 371 0.05 -1.46 -22.85
CA LYS A 371 -0.21 -1.43 -24.30
C LYS A 371 -1.68 -1.08 -24.57
N GLU A 372 -2.62 -1.80 -23.97
CA GLU A 372 -4.07 -1.55 -24.14
C GLU A 372 -4.45 -0.12 -23.71
N THR A 373 -3.86 0.38 -22.63
CA THR A 373 -4.07 1.75 -22.16
C THR A 373 -3.51 2.80 -23.11
N GLY A 374 -2.31 2.59 -23.67
CA GLY A 374 -1.75 3.52 -24.67
C GLY A 374 -2.59 3.59 -25.94
N GLU A 375 -3.15 2.47 -26.40
CA GLU A 375 -4.04 2.41 -27.56
C GLU A 375 -5.39 3.11 -27.31
N THR A 376 -5.80 3.28 -26.05
CA THR A 376 -7.07 3.92 -25.69
C THR A 376 -7.04 5.44 -25.83
N PHE A 377 -5.86 6.06 -25.73
CA PHE A 377 -5.69 7.51 -25.75
C PHE A 377 -4.79 7.94 -26.91
N GLU A 378 -5.34 7.94 -28.13
CA GLU A 378 -4.61 8.32 -29.35
C GLU A 378 -4.05 9.75 -29.31
N PHE A 379 -4.58 10.61 -28.44
CA PHE A 379 -4.10 11.98 -28.25
C PHE A 379 -2.85 12.08 -27.34
N LEU A 380 -2.38 10.98 -26.75
CA LEU A 380 -1.15 10.89 -25.95
C LEU A 380 -0.11 10.02 -26.65
N ASP A 381 1.15 10.42 -26.60
CA ASP A 381 2.24 9.64 -27.21
C ASP A 381 2.48 8.31 -26.50
N LYS A 382 2.40 8.31 -25.17
CA LYS A 382 2.64 7.16 -24.31
C LYS A 382 2.14 7.40 -22.89
N ILE A 383 1.63 6.35 -22.25
CA ILE A 383 1.32 6.35 -20.82
C ILE A 383 2.35 5.51 -20.06
N TYR A 384 3.09 6.14 -19.16
CA TYR A 384 4.16 5.48 -18.39
C TYR A 384 3.65 4.82 -17.11
N SER A 385 2.63 5.43 -16.48
CA SER A 385 2.18 5.07 -15.13
C SER A 385 0.71 5.36 -14.89
N TYR A 386 0.19 4.73 -13.84
CA TYR A 386 -0.98 5.20 -13.13
C TYR A 386 -0.51 5.81 -11.80
N PRO A 387 -1.00 7.00 -11.42
CA PRO A 387 -1.88 7.84 -12.23
C PRO A 387 -1.13 8.58 -13.34
N THR A 388 -1.89 9.18 -14.25
CA THR A 388 -1.48 10.29 -15.13
C THR A 388 -2.59 11.33 -15.13
N LEU A 389 -2.28 12.57 -14.74
CA LEU A 389 -3.24 13.66 -14.61
C LEU A 389 -3.15 14.61 -15.80
N LEU A 390 -4.28 14.88 -16.44
CA LEU A 390 -4.40 15.85 -17.53
C LEU A 390 -5.14 17.09 -17.03
N LEU A 391 -4.57 18.26 -17.26
CA LEU A 391 -5.27 19.54 -17.16
C LEU A 391 -5.72 19.95 -18.55
N VAL A 392 -7.02 20.15 -18.71
CA VAL A 392 -7.66 20.39 -20.00
C VAL A 392 -8.45 21.69 -19.94
N ASP A 393 -8.38 22.48 -21.01
CA ASP A 393 -9.07 23.76 -21.12
C ASP A 393 -10.57 23.64 -21.41
N ASP A 394 -11.21 24.79 -21.51
CA ASP A 394 -12.63 24.96 -21.80
C ASP A 394 -13.03 24.60 -23.25
N ASN A 395 -12.04 24.40 -24.13
CA ASN A 395 -12.12 23.93 -25.51
C ASN A 395 -11.63 22.48 -25.70
N ASN A 396 -11.47 21.73 -24.60
CA ASN A 396 -10.98 20.35 -24.58
C ASN A 396 -9.53 20.16 -25.06
N LYS A 397 -8.68 21.19 -25.03
CA LYS A 397 -7.24 21.06 -25.33
C LYS A 397 -6.44 20.78 -24.07
N ILE A 398 -5.41 19.94 -24.18
CA ILE A 398 -4.49 19.67 -23.06
C ILE A 398 -3.62 20.90 -22.82
N ILE A 399 -3.60 21.37 -21.57
CA ILE A 399 -2.71 22.44 -21.08
C ILE A 399 -1.46 21.83 -20.46
N ASP A 400 -1.64 20.77 -19.68
CA ASP A 400 -0.58 20.15 -18.88
C ASP A 400 -0.87 18.67 -18.69
N ILE A 401 0.21 17.89 -18.61
CA ILE A 401 0.19 16.48 -18.29
C ILE A 401 1.12 16.28 -17.11
N HIS A 402 0.73 15.48 -16.14
CA HIS A 402 1.56 15.11 -15.00
C HIS A 402 1.58 13.59 -14.88
N THR A 403 2.73 12.99 -15.16
CA THR A 403 2.92 11.53 -15.15
C THR A 403 3.30 11.03 -13.76
N GLY A 404 2.54 10.07 -13.23
CA GLY A 404 2.80 9.50 -11.91
C GLY A 404 2.30 10.39 -10.79
N PHE A 405 2.53 9.96 -9.55
CA PHE A 405 2.20 10.76 -8.37
C PHE A 405 3.04 10.33 -7.18
N ASN A 406 3.88 11.25 -6.69
CA ASN A 406 4.62 11.09 -5.44
C ASN A 406 3.75 11.64 -4.30
N GLY A 407 3.22 10.72 -3.49
CA GLY A 407 2.29 11.01 -2.40
C GLY A 407 2.95 11.55 -1.14
N PRO A 408 2.18 11.69 -0.05
CA PRO A 408 2.61 12.40 1.16
C PRO A 408 3.73 11.70 1.96
N ALA A 409 4.14 10.49 1.56
CA ALA A 409 5.33 9.83 2.10
C ALA A 409 6.64 10.51 1.68
N THR A 410 6.58 11.43 0.71
CA THR A 410 7.74 12.07 0.07
C THR A 410 7.85 13.55 0.45
N SER A 411 9.07 14.08 0.42
CA SER A 411 9.29 15.52 0.62
C SER A 411 8.72 16.39 -0.53
N GLU A 412 8.54 15.81 -1.72
CA GLU A 412 8.05 16.48 -2.93
C GLU A 412 6.56 16.81 -2.89
N TYR A 413 5.76 16.10 -2.09
CA TYR A 413 4.29 16.23 -2.13
C TYR A 413 3.79 17.66 -1.83
N GLN A 414 4.39 18.35 -0.85
CA GLN A 414 3.97 19.72 -0.53
C GLN A 414 4.38 20.73 -1.60
N ALA A 415 5.56 20.54 -2.22
CA ALA A 415 6.00 21.34 -3.35
C ALA A 415 5.06 21.14 -4.55
N PHE A 416 4.76 19.89 -4.90
CA PHE A 416 3.77 19.53 -5.92
C PHE A 416 2.42 20.23 -5.68
N LYS A 417 1.85 20.15 -4.47
CA LYS A 417 0.56 20.80 -4.16
C LYS A 417 0.62 22.30 -4.40
N LYS A 418 1.67 22.95 -3.92
CA LYS A 418 1.85 24.41 -4.06
C LYS A 418 1.95 24.81 -5.53
N ASP A 419 2.74 24.09 -6.31
CA ASP A 419 2.96 24.38 -7.72
C ASP A 419 1.68 24.13 -8.53
N TYR A 420 0.96 23.04 -8.23
CA TYR A 420 -0.30 22.73 -8.90
C TYR A 420 -1.40 23.74 -8.60
N TYR A 421 -1.56 24.18 -7.35
CA TYR A 421 -2.51 25.25 -7.02
C TYR A 421 -2.14 26.57 -7.68
N SER A 422 -0.84 26.89 -7.80
CA SER A 422 -0.38 28.09 -8.50
C SER A 422 -0.72 28.02 -9.99
N LYS A 423 -0.59 26.84 -10.60
CA LYS A 423 -1.01 26.58 -11.99
C LYS A 423 -2.51 26.84 -12.18
N LEU A 424 -3.36 26.31 -11.27
CA LEU A 424 -4.81 26.52 -11.32
C LEU A 424 -5.21 27.99 -11.08
N ALA A 425 -4.54 28.70 -10.18
CA ALA A 425 -4.83 30.12 -9.92
C ALA A 425 -4.53 31.04 -11.11
N GLY A 426 -3.64 30.62 -12.01
CA GLY A 426 -3.34 31.34 -13.25
C GLY A 426 -4.40 31.17 -14.35
N LEU A 427 -5.37 30.28 -14.15
CA LEU A 427 -6.45 30.02 -15.10
C LEU A 427 -7.71 30.80 -14.70
N ASN A 428 -8.54 31.14 -15.69
CA ASN A 428 -9.81 31.83 -15.45
C ASN A 428 -10.93 30.81 -15.15
N ILE A 429 -10.84 30.18 -13.97
CA ILE A 429 -11.68 29.05 -13.51
C ILE A 429 -12.96 29.49 -12.82
#